data_AF-A0A3D0NN62-F1
#
_entry.id   AF-A0A3D0NN62-F1
#
_cell.length_a   1.000
_cell.length_b   1.000
_cell.length_c   1.000
_cell.angle_alpha   90.00
_cell.angle_beta   90.00
_cell.angle_gamma   90.00
#
_symmetry.space_group_name_H-M   'P 1'
#
loop_
_entity.id
_entity.type
_entity.pdbx_description
1 polymer ?
#
loop_
_entity_poly.entity_id
_entity_poly.type
_entity_poly.pdbx_seq_one_letter_code
_entity_poly.pdbx_strand_id
1 'polypeptide(L)'
;MFELPEKFADLKETITATMRPTNILRYTPADTRPWESKLGGCPYLTKKEDYPLGINGEPMLFLAQINLSEMPTLPDFPTKGLLQFYIENNDYYGYDEPCKVVYIEDYLTDESQLLKEHPYPPEEEDMLPYERECRITFETDVMPLSGTDENFDELSGHIEDEEEREELWNLLA
;
A
#
# COMPACT_ATOMS: atom_id res chain seq x y z
N MET A 1 -17.67 8.75 -10.18
CA MET A 1 -18.60 9.37 -9.21
C MET A 1 -19.25 8.22 -8.48
N PHE A 2 -18.98 8.11 -7.18
CA PHE A 2 -19.54 7.07 -6.32
C PHE A 2 -21.08 7.19 -6.31
N GLU A 3 -21.78 6.12 -6.71
CA GLU A 3 -23.24 6.06 -6.70
C GLU A 3 -23.70 5.18 -5.54
N LEU A 4 -24.38 5.80 -4.58
CA LEU A 4 -24.91 5.12 -3.40
C LEU A 4 -26.30 4.54 -3.73
N PRO A 5 -26.53 3.22 -3.55
CA PRO A 5 -27.85 2.61 -3.69
C PRO A 5 -28.94 3.34 -2.89
N GLU A 6 -30.17 3.36 -3.41
CA GLU A 6 -31.30 4.10 -2.80
C GLU A 6 -31.58 3.68 -1.35
N LYS A 7 -31.37 2.39 -1.03
CA LYS A 7 -31.54 1.87 0.34
C LYS A 7 -30.57 2.48 1.37
N PHE A 8 -29.46 3.07 0.93
CA PHE A 8 -28.50 3.77 1.79
C PHE A 8 -28.61 5.29 1.72
N ALA A 9 -29.71 5.84 1.16
CA ALA A 9 -29.88 7.28 0.99
C ALA A 9 -29.72 8.09 2.29
N ASP A 10 -30.14 7.54 3.43
CA ASP A 10 -30.04 8.19 4.74
C ASP A 10 -28.58 8.37 5.22
N LEU A 11 -27.65 7.55 4.70
CA LEU A 11 -26.22 7.64 5.02
C LEU A 11 -25.47 8.59 4.08
N LYS A 12 -26.13 9.12 3.05
CA LYS A 12 -25.48 9.91 2.00
C LYS A 12 -24.71 11.11 2.55
N GLU A 13 -25.30 11.87 3.46
CA GLU A 13 -24.64 13.04 4.04
C GLU A 13 -23.41 12.65 4.86
N THR A 14 -23.52 11.59 5.67
CA THR A 14 -22.43 11.06 6.48
C THR A 14 -21.28 10.53 5.63
N ILE A 15 -21.57 9.70 4.61
CA ILE A 15 -20.57 9.17 3.68
C ILE A 15 -19.91 10.30 2.88
N THR A 16 -20.68 11.30 2.46
CA THR A 16 -20.12 12.45 1.73
C THR A 16 -19.16 13.26 2.60
N ALA A 17 -19.44 13.40 3.90
CA ALA A 17 -18.57 14.10 4.84
C ALA A 17 -17.24 13.39 5.10
N THR A 18 -17.17 12.08 4.86
CA THR A 18 -15.93 11.30 5.00
C THR A 18 -15.07 11.27 3.75
N MET A 19 -15.52 11.84 2.63
CA MET A 19 -14.75 11.91 1.39
C MET A 19 -13.37 12.54 1.61
N ARG A 20 -12.33 11.88 1.11
CA ARG A 20 -10.93 12.36 1.15
C ARG A 20 -10.29 12.29 -0.24
N PRO A 21 -9.40 13.23 -0.59
CA PRO A 21 -8.53 13.08 -1.75
C PRO A 21 -7.69 11.80 -1.60
N THR A 22 -7.63 11.00 -2.66
CA THR A 22 -6.95 9.70 -2.68
C THR A 22 -6.15 9.56 -3.96
N ASN A 23 -5.08 8.79 -3.91
CA ASN A 23 -4.35 8.36 -5.11
C ASN A 23 -4.57 6.86 -5.33
N ILE A 24 -5.24 6.52 -6.42
CA ILE A 24 -5.41 5.15 -6.88
C ILE A 24 -4.07 4.67 -7.43
N LEU A 25 -3.62 3.52 -6.95
CA LEU A 25 -2.43 2.85 -7.46
C LEU A 25 -2.79 2.02 -8.70
N ARG A 26 -2.15 2.31 -9.82
CA ARG A 26 -2.16 1.48 -11.03
C ARG A 26 -0.80 0.84 -11.19
N TYR A 27 -0.78 -0.46 -11.43
CA TYR A 27 0.46 -1.21 -11.60
C TYR A 27 0.51 -1.89 -12.95
N THR A 28 1.69 -1.84 -13.57
CA THR A 28 1.98 -2.51 -14.84
C THR A 28 3.31 -3.22 -14.74
N PRO A 29 3.43 -4.47 -15.20
CA PRO A 29 4.70 -5.16 -15.19
C PRO A 29 5.76 -4.43 -16.02
N ALA A 30 6.83 -3.99 -15.36
CA ALA A 30 7.93 -3.25 -15.96
C ALA A 30 9.05 -3.09 -14.93
N ASP A 31 10.30 -3.12 -15.42
CA ASP A 31 11.46 -2.77 -14.59
C ASP A 31 11.38 -1.30 -14.15
N THR A 32 11.92 -1.02 -12.96
CA THR A 32 11.98 0.33 -12.42
C THR A 32 13.38 0.68 -11.95
N ARG A 33 13.66 1.97 -11.84
CA ARG A 33 14.89 2.45 -11.20
C ARG A 33 14.80 2.21 -9.69
N PRO A 34 15.93 2.16 -8.96
CA PRO A 34 15.92 1.87 -7.53
C PRO A 34 14.96 2.75 -6.71
N TRP A 35 14.87 4.04 -7.01
CA TRP A 35 14.04 5.02 -6.30
C TRP A 35 12.63 5.23 -6.87
N GLU A 36 12.24 4.52 -7.92
CA GLU A 36 10.90 4.64 -8.51
C GLU A 36 9.86 3.88 -7.68
N SER A 37 8.58 4.26 -7.81
CA SER A 37 7.48 3.53 -7.19
C SER A 37 7.28 2.16 -7.87
N LYS A 38 7.23 1.10 -7.07
CA LYS A 38 7.18 -0.28 -7.55
C LYS A 38 6.48 -1.22 -6.58
N LEU A 39 5.98 -2.33 -7.14
CA LEU A 39 5.51 -3.50 -6.41
C LEU A 39 6.44 -4.67 -6.75
N GLY A 40 7.01 -5.30 -5.72
CA GLY A 40 8.08 -6.28 -5.86
C GLY A 40 9.35 -5.72 -6.50
N GLY A 41 10.27 -6.63 -6.88
CA GLY A 41 11.58 -6.27 -7.45
C GLY A 41 12.60 -5.88 -6.38
N CYS A 42 13.63 -5.11 -6.75
CA CYS A 42 14.65 -4.65 -5.80
C CYS A 42 14.26 -3.31 -5.15
N PRO A 43 14.22 -3.21 -3.80
CA PRO A 43 14.03 -1.94 -3.13
C PRO A 43 15.19 -0.98 -3.35
N TYR A 44 14.97 0.32 -3.11
CA TYR A 44 16.07 1.27 -2.95
C TYR A 44 16.92 0.89 -1.73
N LEU A 45 18.19 0.61 -1.94
CA LEU A 45 19.17 0.38 -0.87
C LEU A 45 20.53 0.92 -1.28
N THR A 46 21.21 1.58 -0.35
CA THR A 46 22.62 1.97 -0.49
C THR A 46 23.58 0.87 -0.09
N LYS A 47 23.20 0.05 0.90
CA LYS A 47 24.00 -1.04 1.44
C LYS A 47 23.09 -2.21 1.77
N LYS A 48 23.60 -3.44 1.65
CA LYS A 48 22.80 -4.65 1.96
C LYS A 48 22.45 -4.74 3.45
N GLU A 49 23.27 -4.16 4.32
CA GLU A 49 23.09 -4.21 5.78
C GLU A 49 21.90 -3.35 6.25
N ASP A 50 21.43 -2.43 5.41
CA ASP A 50 20.25 -1.61 5.69
C ASP A 50 18.94 -2.39 5.43
N TYR A 51 19.03 -3.60 4.87
CA TYR A 51 17.87 -4.43 4.55
C TYR A 51 17.13 -4.87 5.82
N PRO A 52 15.80 -4.73 5.90
CA PRO A 52 15.01 -5.14 7.05
C PRO A 52 15.05 -6.64 7.37
N LEU A 53 15.38 -6.96 8.62
CA LEU A 53 15.25 -8.29 9.19
C LEU A 53 13.96 -8.41 9.99
N GLY A 54 13.32 -9.57 9.90
CA GLY A 54 12.11 -9.95 10.64
C GLY A 54 12.41 -10.47 12.04
N ILE A 55 11.38 -10.96 12.72
CA ILE A 55 11.46 -11.40 14.13
C ILE A 55 12.45 -12.55 14.36
N ASN A 56 12.65 -13.40 13.36
CA ASN A 56 13.57 -14.54 13.43
C ASN A 56 15.01 -14.17 13.04
N GLY A 57 15.28 -12.89 12.73
CA GLY A 57 16.57 -12.43 12.22
C GLY A 57 16.79 -12.71 10.73
N GLU A 58 15.81 -13.29 10.05
CA GLU A 58 15.82 -13.56 8.62
C GLU A 58 15.39 -12.32 7.81
N PRO A 59 15.86 -12.16 6.56
CA PRO A 59 15.41 -11.08 5.68
C PRO A 59 13.90 -11.12 5.44
N MET A 60 13.23 -9.97 5.61
CA MET A 60 11.80 -9.82 5.28
C MET A 60 11.57 -9.82 3.76
N LEU A 61 10.35 -10.12 3.31
CA LEU A 61 9.96 -9.93 1.91
C LEU A 61 9.68 -8.45 1.64
N PHE A 62 10.29 -7.89 0.59
CA PHE A 62 9.97 -6.57 0.11
C PHE A 62 8.66 -6.60 -0.70
N LEU A 63 7.64 -5.87 -0.26
CA LEU A 63 6.33 -5.87 -0.92
C LEU A 63 6.23 -4.74 -1.97
N ALA A 64 6.53 -3.51 -1.55
CA ALA A 64 6.35 -2.34 -2.39
C ALA A 64 7.19 -1.16 -1.92
N GLN A 65 7.44 -0.23 -2.84
CA GLN A 65 7.99 1.08 -2.56
C GLN A 65 7.15 2.16 -3.24
N ILE A 66 6.90 3.25 -2.53
CA ILE A 66 6.23 4.44 -3.03
C ILE A 66 7.21 5.61 -2.94
N ASN A 67 7.52 6.22 -4.07
CA ASN A 67 8.21 7.49 -4.10
C ASN A 67 7.17 8.61 -4.01
N LEU A 68 7.11 9.28 -2.87
CA LEU A 68 6.14 10.35 -2.61
C LEU A 68 6.29 11.54 -3.58
N SER A 69 7.42 11.66 -4.26
CA SER A 69 7.65 12.70 -5.28
C SER A 69 6.96 12.38 -6.62
N GLU A 70 6.58 11.12 -6.86
CA GLU A 70 5.84 10.68 -8.06
C GLU A 70 4.33 10.73 -7.87
N MET A 71 3.89 10.87 -6.62
CA MET A 71 2.51 10.86 -6.22
C MET A 71 1.92 12.28 -6.28
N PRO A 72 0.67 12.47 -6.77
CA PRO A 72 -0.06 13.72 -6.57
C PRO A 72 -0.15 14.06 -5.07
N THR A 73 0.04 15.33 -4.71
CA THR A 73 0.08 15.74 -3.30
C THR A 73 -1.24 15.46 -2.59
N LEU A 74 -1.16 14.82 -1.42
CA LEU A 74 -2.29 14.64 -0.51
C LEU A 74 -2.13 15.55 0.72
N PRO A 75 -3.23 16.01 1.33
CA PRO A 75 -3.19 16.67 2.63
C PRO A 75 -2.47 15.79 3.65
N ASP A 76 -1.65 16.40 4.51
CA ASP A 76 -0.92 15.73 5.61
C ASP A 76 0.14 14.70 5.21
N PHE A 77 0.39 14.48 3.91
CA PHE A 77 1.47 13.61 3.42
C PHE A 77 2.75 14.40 3.12
N PRO A 78 3.94 13.83 3.35
CA PRO A 78 5.18 14.39 2.83
C PRO A 78 5.16 14.41 1.30
N THR A 79 5.77 15.43 0.69
CA THR A 79 5.87 15.57 -0.78
C THR A 79 7.13 14.93 -1.36
N LYS A 80 7.96 14.33 -0.51
CA LYS A 80 9.24 13.69 -0.86
C LYS A 80 9.50 12.52 0.07
N GLY A 81 10.25 11.56 -0.45
CA GLY A 81 10.82 10.45 0.29
C GLY A 81 10.31 9.13 -0.26
N LEU A 82 10.97 8.05 0.15
CA LEU A 82 10.61 6.69 -0.23
C LEU A 82 9.96 6.02 0.97
N LEU A 83 8.74 5.52 0.79
CA LEU A 83 8.10 4.59 1.71
C LEU A 83 8.33 3.18 1.19
N GLN A 84 8.87 2.31 2.01
CA GLN A 84 9.09 0.90 1.68
C GLN A 84 8.32 0.02 2.64
N PHE A 85 7.66 -1.01 2.11
CA PHE A 85 6.82 -1.93 2.85
C PHE A 85 7.43 -3.33 2.80
N TYR A 86 7.58 -3.92 3.99
CA TYR A 86 8.15 -5.25 4.17
C TYR A 86 7.21 -6.10 5.02
N ILE A 87 7.10 -7.37 4.65
CA ILE A 87 6.27 -8.37 5.33
C ILE A 87 7.13 -9.57 5.69
N GLU A 88 6.67 -10.36 6.64
CA GLU A 88 7.42 -11.54 7.08
C GLU A 88 7.47 -12.60 5.98
N ASN A 89 8.63 -13.24 5.86
CA ASN A 89 8.90 -14.25 4.85
C ASN A 89 8.47 -15.63 5.36
N ASN A 90 7.16 -15.85 5.47
CA ASN A 90 6.57 -17.12 5.87
C ASN A 90 5.32 -17.43 5.02
N ASP A 91 4.80 -18.65 5.18
CA ASP A 91 3.65 -19.16 4.42
C ASP A 91 2.35 -18.34 4.57
N TYR A 92 2.29 -17.43 5.55
CA TYR A 92 1.13 -16.60 5.85
C TYR A 92 1.39 -15.11 5.60
N TYR A 93 2.52 -14.74 4.99
CA TYR A 93 2.87 -13.35 4.69
C TYR A 93 2.83 -12.42 5.91
N GLY A 94 3.12 -12.96 7.10
CA GLY A 94 3.05 -12.22 8.35
C GLY A 94 1.63 -11.88 8.83
N TYR A 95 0.64 -12.74 8.57
CA TYR A 95 -0.76 -12.54 8.99
C TYR A 95 -0.94 -12.01 10.43
N ASP A 96 -0.23 -12.58 11.40
CA ASP A 96 -0.24 -12.16 12.81
C ASP A 96 1.03 -11.40 13.22
N GLU A 97 1.89 -11.06 12.26
CA GLU A 97 3.19 -10.45 12.49
C GLU A 97 3.23 -9.00 11.98
N PRO A 98 3.95 -8.09 12.64
CA PRO A 98 3.96 -6.70 12.23
C PRO A 98 4.65 -6.54 10.86
N CYS A 99 3.99 -5.85 9.94
CA CYS A 99 4.69 -5.31 8.77
C CYS A 99 5.72 -4.26 9.21
N LYS A 100 6.78 -4.11 8.43
CA LYS A 100 7.79 -3.08 8.64
C LYS A 100 7.71 -2.04 7.53
N VAL A 101 7.51 -0.79 7.95
CA VAL A 101 7.50 0.36 7.05
C VAL A 101 8.77 1.18 7.29
N VAL A 102 9.53 1.43 6.23
CA VAL A 102 10.73 2.27 6.27
C VAL A 102 10.46 3.55 5.49
N TYR A 103 10.68 4.70 6.12
CA TYR A 103 10.63 6.01 5.48
C TYR A 103 12.04 6.55 5.28
N ILE A 104 12.40 6.85 4.04
CA ILE A 104 13.69 7.43 3.65
C ILE A 104 13.42 8.81 3.07
N GLU A 105 13.66 9.85 3.88
CA GLU A 105 13.40 11.24 3.51
C GLU A 105 14.32 11.70 2.35
N ASP A 106 15.62 11.44 2.49
CA ASP A 106 16.64 11.79 1.51
C ASP A 106 17.21 10.53 0.84
N TYR A 107 17.07 10.45 -0.48
CA TYR A 107 17.54 9.34 -1.29
C TYR A 107 18.41 9.83 -2.46
N LEU A 108 19.30 8.96 -2.92
CA LEU A 108 20.19 9.21 -4.05
C LEU A 108 19.52 8.78 -5.36
N THR A 109 19.86 9.45 -6.45
CA THR A 109 19.47 9.04 -7.82
C THR A 109 20.68 8.65 -8.68
N ASP A 110 21.85 8.50 -8.06
CA ASP A 110 23.05 7.97 -8.71
C ASP A 110 23.04 6.44 -8.58
N GLU A 111 22.63 5.75 -9.64
CA GLU A 111 22.54 4.28 -9.66
C GLU A 111 23.87 3.59 -9.34
N SER A 112 25.02 4.24 -9.51
CA SER A 112 26.31 3.63 -9.19
C SER A 112 26.54 3.44 -7.69
N GLN A 113 25.75 4.12 -6.86
CA GLN A 113 25.82 4.07 -5.39
C GLN A 113 24.72 3.20 -4.77
N LEU A 114 23.91 2.54 -5.61
CA LEU A 114 22.73 1.80 -5.19
C LEU A 114 22.85 0.33 -5.59
N LEU A 115 22.24 -0.54 -4.79
CA LEU A 115 22.07 -1.93 -5.18
C LEU A 115 21.09 -2.01 -6.36
N LYS A 116 21.45 -2.83 -7.35
CA LYS A 116 20.62 -3.11 -8.54
C LYS A 116 19.90 -4.46 -8.45
N GLU A 117 20.37 -5.32 -7.56
CA GLU A 117 19.83 -6.66 -7.36
C GLU A 117 19.37 -6.80 -5.92
N HIS A 118 18.28 -7.54 -5.74
CA HIS A 118 17.74 -7.81 -4.42
C HIS A 118 18.76 -8.61 -3.60
N PRO A 119 19.23 -8.11 -2.44
CA PRO A 119 20.32 -8.76 -1.70
C PRO A 119 19.92 -10.10 -1.07
N TYR A 120 18.61 -10.33 -0.88
CA TYR A 120 18.05 -11.53 -0.26
C TYR A 120 16.84 -12.03 -1.07
N PRO A 121 17.03 -12.47 -2.33
CA PRO A 121 15.91 -12.93 -3.13
C PRO A 121 15.27 -14.16 -2.46
N PRO A 122 13.95 -14.35 -2.57
CA PRO A 122 13.31 -15.56 -2.05
C PRO A 122 13.87 -16.79 -2.75
N GLU A 123 14.00 -17.90 -2.02
CA GLU A 123 14.46 -19.17 -2.59
C GLU A 123 13.42 -19.77 -3.54
N GLU A 124 12.14 -19.56 -3.24
CA GLU A 124 11.00 -20.05 -4.02
C GLU A 124 10.18 -18.86 -4.53
N GLU A 125 10.33 -18.52 -5.81
CA GLU A 125 9.56 -17.43 -6.45
C GLU A 125 8.05 -17.68 -6.40
N ASP A 126 7.62 -18.95 -6.38
CA ASP A 126 6.21 -19.36 -6.28
C ASP A 126 5.57 -19.01 -4.92
N MET A 127 6.37 -18.63 -3.92
CA MET A 127 5.92 -18.22 -2.59
C MET A 127 5.84 -16.71 -2.43
N LEU A 128 6.02 -15.93 -3.51
CA LEU A 128 5.85 -14.48 -3.47
C LEU A 128 4.37 -14.08 -3.65
N PRO A 129 3.92 -12.98 -3.00
CA PRO A 129 2.58 -12.43 -3.25
C PRO A 129 2.47 -11.70 -4.59
N TYR A 130 3.50 -11.77 -5.44
CA TYR A 130 3.58 -11.16 -6.76
C TYR A 130 4.47 -11.99 -7.69
N GLU A 131 4.14 -12.00 -8.98
CA GLU A 131 4.89 -12.80 -9.97
C GLU A 131 6.18 -12.10 -10.46
N ARG A 132 6.19 -10.76 -10.49
CA ARG A 132 7.30 -9.95 -11.02
C ARG A 132 7.18 -8.50 -10.59
N GLU A 133 8.28 -7.77 -10.78
CA GLU A 133 8.32 -6.33 -10.59
C GLU A 133 7.27 -5.61 -11.46
N CYS A 134 6.51 -4.73 -10.81
CA CYS A 134 5.55 -3.86 -11.46
C CYS A 134 5.85 -2.40 -11.12
N ARG A 135 5.85 -1.54 -12.14
CA ARG A 135 5.86 -0.09 -11.95
C ARG A 135 4.52 0.38 -11.41
N ILE A 136 4.54 1.23 -10.39
CA ILE A 136 3.35 1.90 -9.86
C ILE A 136 3.21 3.28 -10.49
N THR A 137 1.97 3.64 -10.82
CA THR A 137 1.54 4.96 -11.26
C THR A 137 0.30 5.39 -10.48
N PHE A 138 0.01 6.68 -10.45
CA PHE A 138 -1.00 7.26 -9.57
C PHE A 138 -2.09 7.97 -10.38
N GLU A 139 -3.35 7.73 -10.02
CA GLU A 139 -4.51 8.47 -10.52
C GLU A 139 -5.21 9.15 -9.34
N THR A 140 -5.50 10.45 -9.45
CA THR A 140 -6.22 11.17 -8.40
C THR A 140 -7.70 10.77 -8.38
N ASP A 141 -8.25 10.56 -7.19
CA ASP A 141 -9.68 10.36 -6.98
C ASP A 141 -10.11 10.98 -5.64
N VAL A 142 -11.38 10.85 -5.32
CA VAL A 142 -11.96 11.16 -4.01
C VAL A 142 -12.75 9.95 -3.54
N MET A 143 -12.34 9.35 -2.44
CA MET A 143 -12.97 8.15 -1.89
C MET A 143 -13.59 8.43 -0.53
N PRO A 144 -14.73 7.79 -0.20
CA PRO A 144 -15.29 7.85 1.13
C PRO A 144 -14.44 7.05 2.13
N LEU A 145 -14.84 7.11 3.40
CA LEU A 145 -14.37 6.15 4.40
C LEU A 145 -14.59 4.71 3.93
N SER A 146 -13.58 3.87 4.12
CA SER A 146 -13.59 2.46 3.73
C SER A 146 -14.46 1.62 4.66
N GLY A 147 -15.01 0.51 4.14
CA GLY A 147 -15.61 -0.55 4.97
C GLY A 147 -14.65 -1.09 6.04
N THR A 148 -13.35 -1.10 5.74
CA THR A 148 -12.29 -1.56 6.64
C THR A 148 -11.80 -0.52 7.65
N ASP A 149 -12.31 0.72 7.61
CA ASP A 149 -11.94 1.77 8.55
C ASP A 149 -12.53 1.50 9.93
N GLU A 150 -11.80 1.85 10.99
CA GLU A 150 -12.26 1.66 12.38
C GLU A 150 -13.57 2.41 12.69
N ASN A 151 -13.86 3.50 11.97
CA ASN A 151 -15.09 4.28 12.16
C ASN A 151 -16.26 3.77 11.30
N PHE A 152 -16.10 2.68 10.53
CA PHE A 152 -17.20 2.09 9.75
C PHE A 152 -18.34 1.60 10.64
N ASP A 153 -18.03 1.10 11.83
CA ASP A 153 -19.04 0.62 12.77
C ASP A 153 -19.92 1.76 13.30
N GLU A 154 -19.36 2.95 13.48
CA GLU A 154 -20.15 4.14 13.85
C GLU A 154 -21.05 4.59 12.69
N LEU A 155 -20.55 4.50 11.45
CA LEU A 155 -21.31 4.82 10.23
C LEU A 155 -22.48 3.86 10.02
N SER A 156 -22.24 2.56 10.22
CA SER A 156 -23.16 1.47 9.87
C SER A 156 -24.01 0.98 11.04
N GLY A 157 -23.75 1.44 12.28
CA GLY A 157 -24.39 0.92 13.49
C GLY A 157 -25.91 1.14 13.59
N HIS A 158 -26.49 1.92 12.69
CA HIS A 158 -27.94 2.09 12.55
C HIS A 158 -28.60 1.07 11.62
N ILE A 159 -27.82 0.31 10.84
CA ILE A 159 -28.31 -0.76 9.98
C ILE A 159 -28.46 -2.02 10.84
N GLU A 160 -29.70 -2.43 11.11
CA GLU A 160 -30.00 -3.64 11.88
C GLU A 160 -29.81 -4.93 11.06
N ASP A 161 -29.98 -4.84 9.74
CA ASP A 161 -29.85 -5.98 8.83
C ASP A 161 -28.37 -6.26 8.50
N GLU A 162 -27.89 -7.45 8.87
CA GLU A 162 -26.49 -7.83 8.69
C GLU A 162 -26.10 -7.94 7.20
N GLU A 163 -27.00 -8.37 6.33
CA GLU A 163 -26.75 -8.49 4.89
C GLU A 163 -26.64 -7.08 4.26
N GLU A 164 -27.50 -6.15 4.65
CA GLU A 164 -27.38 -4.75 4.22
C GLU A 164 -26.10 -4.08 4.73
N ARG A 165 -25.67 -4.41 5.95
CA ARG A 165 -24.41 -3.89 6.51
C ARG A 165 -23.19 -4.45 5.77
N GLU A 166 -23.20 -5.75 5.43
CA GLU A 166 -22.16 -6.37 4.62
C GLU A 166 -22.13 -5.82 3.18
N GLU A 167 -23.30 -5.55 2.59
CA GLU A 167 -23.39 -4.88 1.29
C GLU A 167 -22.79 -3.47 1.33
N LEU A 168 -23.09 -2.68 2.36
CA LEU A 168 -22.50 -1.35 2.54
C LEU A 168 -20.99 -1.44 2.74
N TRP A 169 -20.52 -2.42 3.51
CA TRP A 169 -19.10 -2.67 3.73
C TRP A 169 -18.38 -2.95 2.42
N ASN A 170 -18.92 -3.85 1.59
CA ASN A 170 -18.36 -4.19 0.27
C ASN A 170 -18.43 -3.03 -0.73
N LEU A 171 -19.45 -2.17 -0.65
CA LEU A 171 -19.57 -0.99 -1.50
C LEU A 171 -18.49 0.05 -1.20
N LEU A 172 -18.04 0.11 0.05
CA LEU A 172 -17.04 1.07 0.53
C LEU A 172 -15.62 0.48 0.60
N ALA A 173 -15.44 -0.82 0.35
CA ALA A 173 -14.15 -1.51 0.31
C ALA A 173 -13.51 -1.45 -1.10
#